data_AF-A0A930Z1V4-F1
#
_entry.id   AF-A0A930Z1V4-F1
#
_cell.length_a   1.000
_cell.length_b   1.000
_cell.length_c   1.000
_cell.angle_alpha   90.00
_cell.angle_beta   90.00
_cell.angle_gamma   90.00
#
_symmetry.space_group_name_H-M   'P 1'
#
loop_
_entity.id
_entity.type
_entity.pdbx_description
1 polymer ?
#
loop_
_entity_poly.entity_id
_entity_poly.type
_entity_poly.pdbx_seq_one_letter_code
_entity_poly.pdbx_strand_id
1 'polypeptide(L)'
;MNVTALAHYNRGRGFILIGHSQGASMLIKLLQKEIDNNPAVRQHLVSAIILGGNVTVPVGRTLGGSFQHIPACTTNAQTGCIIAYSSFDQAPPPNSLFGRPGSGVSQLSGNASNVGLQVLCVNPANPSGGVTPLTPYFPTRSSAKGLGGLSGVMPPALPTPWVTEPDLYSGQCLSNGGATWLQVSAPINAGDPRTIVGQTLGPTWGLHLVDVNIALGNLISLTRSEVAAYRD
;
A
#
# COMPACT_ATOMS: atom_id res chain seq x y z
N MET A 1 -16.67 0.30 13.23
CA MET A 1 -17.80 -0.34 12.52
C MET A 1 -18.54 -1.08 13.60
N ASN A 2 -19.71 -0.61 14.03
CA ASN A 2 -20.42 -1.29 15.13
C ASN A 2 -20.65 -2.75 14.75
N VAL A 3 -20.30 -3.68 15.64
CA VAL A 3 -20.48 -5.13 15.50
C VAL A 3 -21.89 -5.50 15.00
N THR A 4 -22.88 -4.64 15.29
CA THR A 4 -24.26 -4.68 14.81
C THR A 4 -24.37 -4.71 13.26
N ALA A 5 -23.62 -3.91 12.52
CA ALA A 5 -23.73 -3.91 11.05
C ALA A 5 -23.25 -5.24 10.45
N LEU A 6 -22.15 -5.77 10.99
CA LEU A 6 -21.63 -7.08 10.60
C LEU A 6 -22.59 -8.21 10.98
N ALA A 7 -23.08 -8.22 12.23
CA ALA A 7 -23.98 -9.24 12.73
C ALA A 7 -25.32 -9.31 11.98
N HIS A 8 -25.87 -8.16 11.57
CA HIS A 8 -27.21 -8.10 10.96
C HIS A 8 -27.22 -8.09 9.42
N TYR A 9 -26.18 -7.56 8.76
CA TYR A 9 -26.22 -7.31 7.32
C TYR A 9 -25.09 -7.99 6.53
N ASN A 10 -24.03 -8.47 7.18
CA ASN A 10 -22.89 -9.02 6.46
C ASN A 10 -23.17 -10.41 5.87
N ARG A 11 -24.10 -11.17 6.45
CA ARG A 11 -24.46 -12.54 6.02
C ARG A 11 -23.23 -13.43 5.80
N GLY A 12 -22.21 -13.27 6.63
CA GLY A 12 -20.94 -14.02 6.55
C GLY A 12 -19.96 -13.59 5.44
N ARG A 13 -20.28 -12.55 4.65
CA ARG A 13 -19.40 -12.10 3.56
C ARG A 13 -18.06 -11.59 4.09
N GLY A 14 -16.97 -11.93 3.42
CA GLY A 14 -15.68 -11.32 3.70
C GLY A 14 -15.68 -9.83 3.33
N PHE A 15 -14.85 -9.04 3.99
CA PHE A 15 -14.65 -7.63 3.67
C PHE A 15 -13.18 -7.30 3.43
N ILE A 16 -12.96 -6.30 2.56
CA ILE A 16 -11.66 -5.72 2.27
C ILE A 16 -11.73 -4.26 2.68
N LEU A 17 -10.69 -3.76 3.34
CA LEU A 17 -10.58 -2.35 3.72
C LEU A 17 -9.43 -1.69 3.00
N ILE A 18 -9.66 -0.51 2.45
CA ILE A 18 -8.66 0.21 1.65
C ILE A 18 -8.52 1.62 2.21
N GLY A 19 -7.29 2.03 2.50
CA GLY A 19 -6.96 3.37 2.95
C GLY A 19 -5.64 3.83 2.35
N HIS A 20 -5.60 5.09 1.91
CA HIS A 20 -4.39 5.76 1.45
C HIS A 20 -4.19 7.07 2.22
N SER A 21 -2.94 7.43 2.49
CA SER A 21 -2.56 8.70 3.13
C SER A 21 -3.32 8.92 4.46
N GLN A 22 -4.14 9.97 4.58
CA GLN A 22 -4.94 10.20 5.79
C GLN A 22 -5.97 9.09 6.04
N GLY A 23 -6.57 8.55 4.98
CA GLY A 23 -7.49 7.42 5.06
C GLY A 23 -6.81 6.16 5.60
N ALA A 24 -5.51 5.97 5.31
CA ALA A 24 -4.71 4.90 5.89
C ALA A 24 -4.57 5.05 7.42
N SER A 25 -4.29 6.26 7.92
CA SER A 25 -4.20 6.52 9.36
C SER A 25 -5.54 6.30 10.08
N MET A 26 -6.65 6.69 9.45
CA MET A 26 -8.00 6.39 9.96
C MET A 26 -8.27 4.88 9.98
N LEU A 27 -7.90 4.17 8.92
CA LEU A 27 -8.07 2.73 8.81
C LEU A 27 -7.24 1.96 9.84
N ILE A 28 -6.00 2.38 10.12
CA ILE A 28 -5.17 1.81 11.20
C ILE A 28 -5.91 1.91 12.54
N LYS A 29 -6.43 3.10 12.89
CA LYS A 29 -7.21 3.31 14.12
C LYS A 29 -8.47 2.45 14.16
N LEU A 30 -9.18 2.32 13.04
CA LEU A 30 -10.38 1.49 12.93
C LEU A 30 -10.05 0.02 13.20
N LEU A 31 -9.01 -0.51 12.53
CA LEU A 31 -8.56 -1.89 12.69
C LEU A 31 -8.14 -2.17 14.14
N GLN A 32 -7.32 -1.29 14.74
CA GLN A 32 -6.88 -1.42 16.14
C GLN A 32 -8.04 -1.49 17.14
N LYS A 33 -9.06 -0.64 16.96
CA LYS A 33 -10.18 -0.53 17.90
C LYS A 33 -11.24 -1.60 17.72
N GLU A 34 -11.55 -1.95 16.47
CA GLU A 34 -12.77 -2.71 16.16
C GLU A 34 -12.52 -4.14 15.67
N ILE A 35 -11.32 -4.43 15.14
CA ILE A 35 -11.06 -5.67 14.39
C ILE A 35 -9.92 -6.47 15.00
N ASP A 36 -8.77 -5.85 15.26
CA ASP A 36 -7.53 -6.53 15.63
C ASP A 36 -7.66 -7.36 16.91
N ASN A 37 -8.45 -6.93 17.90
CA ASN A 37 -8.70 -7.69 19.13
C ASN A 37 -10.06 -8.42 19.15
N ASN A 38 -10.81 -8.40 18.05
CA ASN A 38 -12.13 -9.01 17.97
C ASN A 38 -12.13 -10.19 16.99
N PRO A 39 -11.89 -11.43 17.45
CA PRO A 39 -11.79 -12.59 16.55
C PRO A 39 -13.05 -12.83 15.71
N ALA A 40 -14.24 -12.51 16.25
CA ALA A 40 -15.51 -12.68 15.56
C ALA A 40 -15.68 -11.73 14.36
N VAL A 41 -15.03 -10.56 14.38
CA VAL A 41 -14.98 -9.64 13.24
C VAL A 41 -13.76 -9.94 12.36
N ARG A 42 -12.60 -10.19 12.98
CA ARG A 42 -11.33 -10.46 12.29
C ARG A 42 -11.39 -11.67 11.36
N GLN A 43 -12.16 -12.71 11.72
CA GLN A 43 -12.37 -13.88 10.85
C GLN A 43 -13.01 -13.54 9.49
N HIS A 44 -13.66 -12.37 9.37
CA HIS A 44 -14.28 -11.92 8.12
C HIS A 44 -13.38 -10.96 7.31
N LEU A 45 -12.19 -10.61 7.82
CA LEU A 45 -11.24 -9.79 7.09
C LEU A 45 -10.61 -10.64 5.98
N VAL A 46 -10.85 -10.28 4.72
CA VAL A 46 -10.12 -10.85 3.58
C VAL A 46 -8.72 -10.25 3.56
N SER A 47 -8.61 -8.93 3.47
CA SER A 47 -7.34 -8.21 3.61
C SER A 47 -7.59 -6.73 3.91
N ALA A 48 -6.57 -6.04 4.39
CA ALA A 48 -6.58 -4.58 4.47
C ALA A 48 -5.39 -3.99 3.71
N ILE A 49 -5.69 -3.08 2.78
CA ILE A 49 -4.73 -2.38 1.93
C ILE A 49 -4.50 -0.99 2.53
N ILE A 50 -3.33 -0.76 3.11
CA ILE A 50 -3.01 0.44 3.90
C ILE A 50 -1.76 1.12 3.30
N LEU A 51 -1.99 2.04 2.37
CA LEU A 51 -0.93 2.65 1.56
C LEU A 51 -0.53 4.02 2.10
N GLY A 52 0.77 4.25 2.24
CA GLY A 52 1.30 5.51 2.77
C GLY A 52 0.84 5.81 4.21
N GLY A 53 0.52 4.78 5.00
CA GLY A 53 0.04 4.91 6.39
C GLY A 53 1.10 4.63 7.48
N ASN A 54 2.30 4.20 7.08
CA ASN A 54 3.38 3.73 7.97
C ASN A 54 2.87 2.73 9.03
N VAL A 55 2.20 1.65 8.57
CA VAL A 55 1.96 0.47 9.41
C VAL A 55 3.31 -0.02 9.91
N THR A 56 3.43 -0.31 11.20
CA THR A 56 4.72 -0.70 11.81
C THR A 56 4.68 -2.12 12.34
N VAL A 57 5.82 -2.82 12.23
CA VAL A 57 6.08 -4.13 12.82
C VAL A 57 7.45 -4.12 13.50
N PRO A 58 7.73 -5.00 14.49
CA PRO A 58 9.09 -5.20 14.96
C PRO A 58 10.01 -5.57 13.80
N VAL A 59 11.28 -5.17 13.87
CA VAL A 59 12.25 -5.43 12.79
C VAL A 59 12.31 -6.93 12.47
N GLY A 60 12.18 -7.27 11.18
CA GLY A 60 12.21 -8.66 10.69
C GLY A 60 10.97 -9.49 11.03
N ARG A 61 9.88 -8.88 11.52
CA ARG A 61 8.62 -9.56 11.81
C ARG A 61 7.51 -9.16 10.83
N THR A 62 6.47 -9.99 10.77
CA THR A 62 5.25 -9.74 9.98
C THR A 62 4.04 -9.39 10.86
N LEU A 63 4.17 -9.46 12.18
CA LEU A 63 3.11 -9.25 13.15
C LEU A 63 3.65 -8.52 14.39
N GLY A 64 2.80 -7.77 15.07
CA GLY A 64 3.15 -6.91 16.19
C GLY A 64 3.31 -5.46 15.75
N GLY A 65 3.47 -4.54 16.71
CA GLY A 65 3.54 -3.11 16.42
C GLY A 65 2.15 -2.52 16.24
N SER A 66 1.80 -2.14 15.00
CA SER A 66 0.50 -1.51 14.70
C SER A 66 -0.69 -2.44 14.95
N PHE A 67 -0.52 -3.75 14.74
CA PHE A 67 -1.55 -4.78 14.94
C PHE A 67 -0.94 -5.98 15.67
N GLN A 68 -1.64 -6.50 16.68
CA GLN A 68 -1.20 -7.61 17.51
C GLN A 68 -1.64 -8.97 16.95
N HIS A 69 -2.70 -9.02 16.14
CA HIS A 69 -3.27 -10.29 15.64
C HIS A 69 -3.50 -10.33 14.13
N ILE A 70 -3.36 -9.22 13.40
CA ILE A 70 -3.47 -9.18 11.93
C ILE A 70 -2.07 -9.06 11.32
N PRO A 71 -1.52 -10.13 10.72
CA PRO A 71 -0.17 -10.13 10.16
C PRO A 71 -0.10 -9.45 8.79
N ALA A 72 1.10 -9.20 8.31
CA ALA A 72 1.35 -8.89 6.90
C ALA A 72 1.00 -10.08 5.99
N CYS A 73 0.55 -9.79 4.78
CA CYS A 73 0.39 -10.81 3.75
C CYS A 73 1.78 -11.26 3.27
N THR A 74 2.00 -12.58 3.17
CA THR A 74 3.26 -13.20 2.72
C THR A 74 3.06 -14.13 1.52
N THR A 75 1.82 -14.42 1.13
CA THR A 75 1.48 -15.17 -0.10
C THR A 75 0.29 -14.55 -0.82
N ASN A 76 0.07 -14.93 -2.09
CA ASN A 76 -1.01 -14.37 -2.92
C ASN A 76 -2.43 -14.75 -2.48
N ALA A 77 -2.59 -15.85 -1.75
CA ALA A 77 -3.89 -16.40 -1.37
C ALA A 77 -4.12 -16.36 0.16
N GLN A 78 -3.33 -15.56 0.88
CA GLN A 78 -3.49 -15.40 2.32
C GLN A 78 -4.63 -14.43 2.63
N THR A 79 -5.53 -14.83 3.54
CA THR A 79 -6.59 -13.95 4.05
C THR A 79 -6.27 -13.45 5.46
N GLY A 80 -7.02 -12.47 5.94
CA GLY A 80 -6.88 -11.92 7.30
C GLY A 80 -5.56 -11.18 7.50
N CYS A 81 -5.01 -10.55 6.46
CA CYS A 81 -3.68 -9.94 6.48
C CYS A 81 -3.64 -8.50 5.95
N ILE A 82 -2.52 -7.82 6.17
CA ILE A 82 -2.26 -6.44 5.76
C ILE A 82 -1.37 -6.41 4.53
N ILE A 83 -1.78 -5.65 3.51
CA ILE A 83 -0.92 -5.16 2.42
C ILE A 83 -0.63 -3.70 2.71
N ALA A 84 0.61 -3.37 3.03
CA ALA A 84 1.01 -1.98 3.30
C ALA A 84 2.36 -1.70 2.66
N TYR A 85 2.53 -0.49 2.15
CA TYR A 85 3.80 0.03 1.68
C TYR A 85 3.75 1.56 1.59
N SER A 86 4.93 2.16 1.44
CA SER A 86 5.12 3.52 0.93
C SER A 86 6.07 3.43 -0.25
N SER A 87 5.78 4.08 -1.36
CA SER A 87 6.56 3.92 -2.59
C SER A 87 7.61 5.02 -2.80
N PHE A 88 8.81 4.62 -3.22
CA PHE A 88 9.89 5.53 -3.60
C PHE A 88 10.65 4.95 -4.80
N ASP A 89 11.13 5.82 -5.67
CA ASP A 89 12.07 5.52 -6.77
C ASP A 89 13.54 5.52 -6.32
N GLN A 90 13.82 5.94 -5.09
CA GLN A 90 15.15 5.92 -4.48
C GLN A 90 15.04 5.74 -2.96
N ALA A 91 16.16 5.52 -2.27
CA ALA A 91 16.15 5.37 -0.81
C ALA A 91 15.52 6.60 -0.12
N PRO A 92 14.54 6.43 0.79
CA PRO A 92 13.91 7.54 1.49
C PRO A 92 14.93 8.35 2.30
N PRO A 93 14.98 9.69 2.16
CA PRO A 93 15.92 10.51 2.90
C PRO A 93 15.65 10.45 4.42
N PRO A 94 16.61 10.84 5.29
CA PRO A 94 16.44 10.78 6.74
C PRO A 94 15.21 11.53 7.27
N ASN A 95 14.80 12.61 6.61
CA ASN A 95 13.62 13.43 6.94
C ASN A 95 12.35 13.04 6.16
N SER A 96 12.31 11.84 5.57
CA SER A 96 11.14 11.34 4.84
C SER A 96 9.91 11.25 5.73
N LEU A 97 8.75 11.64 5.19
CA LEU A 97 7.46 11.52 5.87
C LEU A 97 6.91 10.08 5.82
N PHE A 98 7.34 9.29 4.84
CA PHE A 98 6.87 7.93 4.62
C PHE A 98 8.02 6.92 4.63
N GLY A 99 7.69 5.66 4.89
CA GLY A 99 8.68 4.57 4.97
C GLY A 99 9.55 4.62 6.24
N ARG A 100 9.28 5.53 7.18
CA ARG A 100 9.99 5.66 8.46
C ARG A 100 9.00 5.64 9.63
N PRO A 101 9.24 4.85 10.69
CA PRO A 101 8.40 4.87 11.89
C PRO A 101 8.28 6.28 12.48
N GLY A 102 7.10 6.62 13.03
CA GLY A 102 6.86 7.89 13.72
C GLY A 102 6.86 9.16 12.87
N SER A 103 6.90 9.04 11.54
CA SER A 103 6.97 10.16 10.60
C SER A 103 5.66 10.35 9.82
N GLY A 104 5.43 11.58 9.33
CA GLY A 104 4.33 11.92 8.43
C GLY A 104 2.95 11.56 9.01
N VAL A 105 2.11 10.91 8.20
CA VAL A 105 0.73 10.58 8.61
C VAL A 105 0.64 9.55 9.74
N SER A 106 1.74 8.89 10.12
CA SER A 106 1.76 7.97 11.27
C SER A 106 1.47 8.71 12.59
N GLN A 107 1.74 10.01 12.64
CA GLN A 107 1.39 10.86 13.78
C GLN A 107 -0.14 10.97 13.95
N LEU A 108 -0.88 10.89 12.84
CA LEU A 108 -2.35 10.93 12.85
C LEU A 108 -2.96 9.61 13.35
N SER A 109 -2.28 8.48 13.21
CA SER A 109 -2.72 7.19 13.76
C SER A 109 -2.32 6.98 15.22
N GLY A 110 -1.46 7.83 15.79
CA GLY A 110 -0.93 7.68 17.14
C GLY A 110 0.24 6.68 17.22
N ASN A 111 0.78 6.27 16.07
CA ASN A 111 2.00 5.46 16.01
C ASN A 111 3.20 6.35 16.33
N ALA A 112 3.67 6.29 17.58
CA ALA A 112 4.90 6.95 18.01
C ALA A 112 6.14 6.29 17.37
N SER A 113 7.19 7.08 17.19
CA SER A 113 8.50 6.56 16.79
C SER A 113 9.03 5.66 17.91
N ASN A 114 9.12 4.36 17.65
CA ASN A 114 9.61 3.40 18.61
C ASN A 114 10.91 2.79 18.09
N VAL A 115 11.93 2.75 18.96
CA VAL A 115 13.15 2.00 18.73
C VAL A 115 12.78 0.52 18.51
N GLY A 116 13.37 -0.11 17.49
CA GLY A 116 13.13 -1.53 17.18
C GLY A 116 11.91 -1.83 16.31
N LEU A 117 11.21 -0.81 15.81
CA LEU A 117 10.19 -0.98 14.76
C LEU A 117 10.71 -0.62 13.37
N GLN A 118 10.09 -1.20 12.35
CA GLN A 118 10.20 -0.79 10.95
C GLN A 118 8.81 -0.53 10.37
N VAL A 119 8.74 0.21 9.26
CA VAL A 119 7.51 0.27 8.47
C VAL A 119 7.33 -1.08 7.75
N LEU A 120 6.09 -1.56 7.72
CA LEU A 120 5.71 -2.75 6.99
C LEU A 120 5.75 -2.46 5.48
N CYS A 121 6.36 -3.36 4.73
CA CYS A 121 6.30 -3.36 3.28
C CYS A 121 5.89 -4.75 2.79
N VAL A 122 4.79 -4.81 2.04
CA VAL A 122 4.35 -5.96 1.26
C VAL A 122 4.41 -5.55 -0.19
N ASN A 123 5.16 -6.28 -1.02
CA ASN A 123 5.20 -6.04 -2.45
C ASN A 123 3.87 -6.53 -3.05
N PRO A 124 3.02 -5.64 -3.59
CA PRO A 124 1.69 -6.02 -4.08
C PRO A 124 1.73 -6.96 -5.29
N ALA A 125 2.85 -7.02 -6.02
CA ALA A 125 3.04 -7.93 -7.14
C ALA A 125 3.57 -9.31 -6.71
N ASN A 126 4.18 -9.41 -5.53
CA ASN A 126 4.60 -10.68 -4.93
C ASN A 126 4.76 -10.53 -3.41
N PRO A 127 3.75 -10.86 -2.60
CA PRO A 127 3.82 -10.80 -1.14
C PRO A 127 4.94 -11.66 -0.55
N SER A 128 5.42 -12.68 -1.26
CA SER A 128 6.57 -13.49 -0.84
C SER A 128 7.93 -12.80 -1.06
N GLY A 129 7.95 -11.61 -1.67
CA GLY A 129 9.13 -10.78 -1.85
C GLY A 129 9.76 -10.84 -3.25
N GLY A 130 10.97 -10.28 -3.38
CA GLY A 130 11.69 -10.21 -4.66
C GLY A 130 11.28 -9.03 -5.56
N VAL A 131 11.98 -8.92 -6.69
CA VAL A 131 11.73 -7.92 -7.74
C VAL A 131 10.68 -8.47 -8.68
N THR A 132 9.57 -7.76 -8.85
CA THR A 132 8.49 -8.18 -9.74
C THR A 132 7.91 -7.03 -10.55
N PRO A 133 7.47 -7.26 -11.80
CA PRO A 133 6.83 -6.23 -12.60
C PRO A 133 5.57 -5.68 -11.92
N LEU A 134 5.43 -4.36 -11.94
CA LEU A 134 4.21 -3.68 -11.53
C LEU A 134 3.30 -3.46 -12.74
N THR A 135 2.00 -3.49 -12.50
CA THR A 135 0.95 -3.21 -13.48
C THR A 135 0.28 -1.88 -13.13
N PRO A 136 0.82 -0.75 -13.63
CA PRO A 136 0.30 0.55 -13.28
C PRO A 136 -0.99 0.87 -14.04
N TYR A 137 -1.87 1.64 -13.42
CA TYR A 137 -3.00 2.27 -14.08
C TYR A 137 -3.08 3.73 -13.63
N PHE A 138 -2.85 4.65 -14.57
CA PHE A 138 -2.90 6.09 -14.33
C PHE A 138 -4.16 6.69 -14.97
N PRO A 139 -4.80 7.68 -14.32
CA PRO A 139 -5.90 8.39 -14.93
C PRO A 139 -5.37 9.25 -16.10
N THR A 140 -6.06 9.22 -17.23
CA THR A 140 -5.68 10.01 -18.43
C THR A 140 -6.17 11.46 -18.34
N ARG A 141 -7.02 11.75 -17.36
CA ARG A 141 -7.53 13.07 -17.03
C ARG A 141 -7.33 13.28 -15.53
N SER A 142 -6.57 14.29 -15.17
CA SER A 142 -6.41 14.66 -13.76
C SER A 142 -7.73 15.23 -13.24
N SER A 143 -8.34 14.59 -12.23
CA SER A 143 -9.52 15.12 -11.54
C SER A 143 -9.18 16.26 -10.58
N ALA A 144 -7.89 16.43 -10.24
CA ALA A 144 -7.37 17.55 -9.45
C ALA A 144 -5.90 17.79 -9.84
N LYS A 145 -5.57 18.98 -10.36
CA LYS A 145 -4.22 19.37 -10.80
C LYS A 145 -3.15 18.85 -9.83
N GLY A 146 -2.29 17.95 -10.29
CA GLY A 146 -1.10 17.51 -9.57
C GLY A 146 -1.24 16.26 -8.68
N LEU A 147 -2.41 15.64 -8.55
CA LEU A 147 -2.57 14.38 -7.79
C LEU A 147 -2.72 13.17 -8.73
N GLY A 148 -1.93 12.11 -8.50
CA GLY A 148 -2.10 10.79 -9.13
C GLY A 148 -1.75 10.66 -10.60
N GLY A 149 -1.15 11.68 -11.23
CA GLY A 149 -0.75 11.66 -12.65
C GLY A 149 0.73 11.30 -12.87
N LEU A 150 1.06 10.91 -14.11
CA LEU A 150 2.44 10.86 -14.59
C LEU A 150 3.06 12.27 -14.49
N SER A 151 4.06 12.46 -13.63
CA SER A 151 4.95 13.62 -13.48
C SER A 151 4.60 14.88 -14.28
N GLY A 152 3.50 15.58 -13.95
CA GLY A 152 3.15 16.86 -14.58
C GLY A 152 2.93 16.85 -16.10
N VAL A 153 2.96 15.68 -16.76
CA VAL A 153 2.66 15.53 -18.17
C VAL A 153 1.22 15.08 -18.26
N MET A 154 0.32 15.98 -18.67
CA MET A 154 -1.01 15.55 -19.08
C MET A 154 -0.81 14.62 -20.29
N PRO A 155 -1.11 13.31 -20.20
CA PRO A 155 -1.12 12.50 -21.40
C PRO A 155 -2.09 13.16 -22.39
N PRO A 156 -1.75 13.21 -23.70
CA PRO A 156 -2.64 13.78 -24.71
C PRO A 156 -4.00 13.15 -24.52
N ALA A 157 -5.07 13.96 -24.48
CA ALA A 157 -6.41 13.52 -24.06
C ALA A 157 -6.79 12.17 -24.68
N LEU A 158 -6.54 11.09 -23.95
CA LEU A 158 -6.79 9.75 -24.44
C LEU A 158 -8.31 9.51 -24.41
N PRO A 159 -8.85 8.72 -25.35
CA PRO A 159 -10.27 8.40 -25.36
C PRO A 159 -10.68 7.56 -24.14
N THR A 160 -9.74 6.82 -23.54
CA THR A 160 -9.96 6.02 -22.34
C THR A 160 -9.69 6.84 -21.07
N PRO A 161 -10.43 6.61 -19.97
CA PRO A 161 -10.22 7.32 -18.69
C PRO A 161 -8.96 6.86 -17.94
N TRP A 162 -8.39 5.72 -18.31
CA TRP A 162 -7.18 5.14 -17.72
C TRP A 162 -6.20 4.71 -18.82
N VAL A 163 -4.91 4.78 -18.50
CA VAL A 163 -3.80 4.24 -19.30
C VAL A 163 -2.97 3.32 -18.43
N THR A 164 -2.45 2.26 -19.02
CA THR A 164 -1.50 1.34 -18.39
C THR A 164 -0.16 1.43 -19.10
N GLU A 165 0.91 1.27 -18.34
CA GLU A 165 2.29 1.25 -18.83
C GLU A 165 2.92 -0.11 -18.51
N PRO A 166 2.55 -1.18 -19.24
CA PRO A 166 3.05 -2.51 -18.97
C PRO A 166 4.56 -2.57 -19.13
N ASP A 167 5.21 -3.40 -18.30
CA ASP A 167 6.66 -3.67 -18.34
C ASP A 167 7.56 -2.43 -18.14
N LEU A 168 7.02 -1.31 -17.65
CA LEU A 168 7.79 -0.10 -17.38
C LEU A 168 8.42 -0.09 -15.97
N TYR A 169 7.69 -0.58 -14.98
CA TYR A 169 8.07 -0.50 -13.56
C TYR A 169 8.21 -1.88 -12.93
N SER A 170 9.17 -2.01 -12.01
CA SER A 170 9.24 -3.14 -11.07
C SER A 170 9.18 -2.65 -9.63
N GLY A 171 8.71 -3.53 -8.76
CA GLY A 171 8.59 -3.31 -7.33
C GLY A 171 9.44 -4.30 -6.54
N GLN A 172 10.07 -3.83 -5.46
CA GLN A 172 10.68 -4.67 -4.43
C GLN A 172 10.61 -3.97 -3.07
N CYS A 173 10.30 -4.70 -2.01
CA CYS A 173 10.45 -4.13 -0.67
C CYS A 173 11.94 -4.09 -0.28
N LEU A 174 12.45 -2.89 0.05
CA LEU A 174 13.81 -2.67 0.52
C LEU A 174 13.80 -2.02 1.90
N SER A 175 14.89 -2.24 2.64
CA SER A 175 15.13 -1.61 3.94
C SER A 175 16.57 -1.10 4.01
N ASN A 176 16.76 0.16 4.36
CA ASN A 176 18.07 0.78 4.55
C ASN A 176 17.95 2.05 5.41
N GLY A 177 18.95 2.30 6.26
CA GLY A 177 19.06 3.55 7.02
C GLY A 177 17.85 3.84 7.91
N GLY A 178 17.20 2.81 8.46
CA GLY A 178 15.99 2.93 9.29
C GLY A 178 14.69 3.19 8.52
N ALA A 179 14.72 3.15 7.18
CA ALA A 179 13.53 3.17 6.34
C ALA A 179 13.24 1.78 5.76
N THR A 180 11.96 1.50 5.53
CA THR A 180 11.46 0.35 4.77
C THR A 180 10.40 0.83 3.80
N TRP A 181 10.54 0.52 2.51
CA TRP A 181 9.69 1.06 1.45
C TRP A 181 9.52 0.07 0.28
N LEU A 182 8.52 0.29 -0.56
CA LEU A 182 8.42 -0.32 -1.88
C LEU A 182 9.31 0.48 -2.83
N GLN A 183 10.47 -0.06 -3.16
CA GLN A 183 11.33 0.44 -4.21
C GLN A 183 10.64 0.24 -5.55
N VAL A 184 10.49 1.33 -6.30
CA VAL A 184 9.99 1.35 -7.67
C VAL A 184 11.18 1.62 -8.59
N SER A 185 11.36 0.81 -9.62
CA SER A 185 12.46 0.96 -10.58
C SER A 185 11.92 1.11 -12.00
N ALA A 186 12.50 2.03 -12.77
CA ALA A 186 12.22 2.26 -14.20
C ALA A 186 13.39 3.02 -14.89
N PRO A 187 13.50 2.97 -16.22
CA PRO A 187 12.82 2.03 -17.11
C PRO A 187 13.43 0.62 -16.97
N ILE A 188 12.60 -0.43 -17.08
CA ILE A 188 13.11 -1.81 -17.12
C ILE A 188 13.83 -2.11 -18.45
N ASN A 189 13.36 -1.51 -19.54
CA ASN A 189 13.92 -1.69 -20.88
C ASN A 189 14.75 -0.47 -21.28
N ALA A 190 16.00 -0.68 -21.70
CA ALA A 190 16.87 0.40 -22.16
C ALA A 190 16.27 1.09 -23.41
N GLY A 191 16.25 2.43 -23.39
CA GLY A 191 15.73 3.23 -24.51
C GLY A 191 14.21 3.39 -24.54
N ASP A 192 13.49 2.93 -23.52
CA ASP A 192 12.04 3.14 -23.41
C ASP A 192 11.71 4.66 -23.37
N PRO A 193 10.93 5.18 -24.34
CA PRO A 193 10.66 6.62 -24.45
C PRO A 193 9.52 7.09 -23.53
N ARG A 194 8.87 6.18 -22.79
CA ARG A 194 7.72 6.51 -21.94
C ARG A 194 8.13 7.41 -20.77
N THR A 195 7.25 8.34 -20.42
CA THR A 195 7.44 9.20 -19.26
C THR A 195 7.32 8.40 -17.97
N ILE A 196 8.32 8.55 -17.09
CA ILE A 196 8.31 7.92 -15.78
C ILE A 196 7.68 8.83 -14.72
N VAL A 197 7.05 8.21 -13.72
CA VAL A 197 6.65 8.91 -12.51
C VAL A 197 7.88 9.43 -11.75
N GLY A 198 7.70 10.52 -11.02
CA GLY A 198 8.72 11.15 -10.21
C GLY A 198 8.11 11.77 -8.98
N GLN A 199 8.98 12.21 -8.07
CA GLN A 199 8.62 12.72 -6.75
C GLN A 199 8.01 14.13 -6.84
N THR A 200 6.74 14.21 -7.25
CA THR A 200 6.04 15.48 -7.53
C THR A 200 5.99 16.44 -6.32
N LEU A 201 5.93 15.91 -5.10
CA LEU A 201 5.97 16.70 -3.85
C LEU A 201 7.37 16.73 -3.20
N GLY A 202 8.39 16.29 -3.94
CA GLY A 202 9.77 16.24 -3.51
C GLY A 202 10.15 14.99 -2.72
N PRO A 203 11.46 14.87 -2.35
CA PRO A 203 12.02 13.63 -1.80
C PRO A 203 11.49 13.17 -0.46
N THR A 204 10.92 14.07 0.34
CA THR A 204 10.31 13.69 1.61
C THR A 204 8.98 12.96 1.45
N TRP A 205 8.35 13.05 0.27
CA TRP A 205 7.09 12.38 -0.07
C TRP A 205 7.29 11.14 -0.95
N GLY A 206 8.43 11.01 -1.63
CA GLY A 206 8.64 9.92 -2.57
C GLY A 206 7.60 9.92 -3.69
N LEU A 207 7.07 8.73 -4.01
CA LEU A 207 6.04 8.53 -5.02
C LEU A 207 4.62 8.46 -4.40
N HIS A 208 4.42 8.97 -3.18
CA HIS A 208 3.18 8.85 -2.40
C HIS A 208 1.89 9.20 -3.16
N LEU A 209 1.96 10.16 -4.09
CA LEU A 209 0.81 10.55 -4.92
C LEU A 209 0.32 9.46 -5.88
N VAL A 210 1.16 8.46 -6.18
CA VAL A 210 0.86 7.36 -7.10
C VAL A 210 1.00 5.98 -6.46
N ASP A 211 1.10 5.89 -5.13
CA ASP A 211 1.20 4.61 -4.39
C ASP A 211 0.19 3.57 -4.88
N VAL A 212 -1.06 4.01 -5.06
CA VAL A 212 -2.17 3.17 -5.53
C VAL A 212 -2.00 2.86 -7.02
N ASN A 213 -1.84 3.91 -7.84
CA ASN A 213 -1.86 3.82 -9.29
C ASN A 213 -0.74 2.94 -9.84
N ILE A 214 0.46 3.04 -9.28
CA ILE A 214 1.63 2.37 -9.83
C ILE A 214 1.57 0.85 -9.72
N ALA A 215 0.78 0.32 -8.78
CA ALA A 215 0.59 -1.12 -8.57
C ALA A 215 -0.89 -1.55 -8.65
N LEU A 216 -1.78 -0.71 -9.20
CA LEU A 216 -3.23 -0.93 -9.13
C LEU A 216 -3.65 -2.28 -9.73
N GLY A 217 -3.06 -2.68 -10.85
CA GLY A 217 -3.35 -3.98 -11.46
C GLY A 217 -2.90 -5.16 -10.60
N ASN A 218 -1.78 -5.02 -9.89
CA ASN A 218 -1.29 -6.04 -8.96
C ASN A 218 -2.21 -6.16 -7.75
N LEU A 219 -2.61 -5.02 -7.15
CA LEU A 219 -3.55 -4.99 -6.03
C LEU A 219 -4.88 -5.66 -6.40
N ILE A 220 -5.43 -5.36 -7.58
CA ILE A 220 -6.65 -6.02 -8.07
C ILE A 220 -6.46 -7.53 -8.20
N SER A 221 -5.32 -7.97 -8.74
CA SER A 221 -5.03 -9.39 -8.96
C SER A 221 -4.81 -10.16 -7.66
N LEU A 222 -4.09 -9.54 -6.71
CA LEU A 222 -3.87 -10.06 -5.37
C LEU A 222 -5.21 -10.19 -4.62
N THR A 223 -6.01 -9.12 -4.58
CA THR A 223 -7.33 -9.14 -3.95
C THR A 223 -8.28 -10.18 -4.56
N ARG A 224 -8.23 -10.41 -5.89
CA ARG A 224 -9.01 -11.50 -6.50
C ARG A 224 -8.60 -12.87 -5.97
N SER A 225 -7.31 -13.08 -5.75
CA SER A 225 -6.75 -14.33 -5.22
C SER A 225 -7.14 -14.53 -3.75
N GLU A 226 -7.06 -13.47 -2.94
CA GLU A 226 -7.50 -13.48 -1.53
C GLU A 226 -9.02 -13.73 -1.41
N VAL A 227 -9.84 -13.12 -2.28
CA VAL A 227 -11.30 -13.34 -2.30
C VAL A 227 -11.66 -14.76 -2.72
N ALA A 228 -10.93 -15.35 -3.66
CA ALA A 228 -11.11 -16.75 -4.01
C ALA A 228 -10.81 -17.65 -2.81
N ALA A 229 -9.65 -17.43 -2.17
CA ALA A 229 -9.24 -18.20 -0.98
C ALA A 229 -10.18 -18.05 0.22
N TYR A 230 -10.82 -16.90 0.41
CA TYR A 230 -11.81 -16.71 1.49
C TYR A 230 -13.09 -17.53 1.28
N ARG A 231 -13.42 -17.90 0.03
CA ARG A 231 -14.64 -18.63 -0.30
C ARG A 231 -14.48 -20.15 -0.22
N ASP A 232 -13.25 -20.64 -0.13
CA ASP A 232 -12.90 -22.05 0.00
C ASP A 232 -12.96 -22.48 1.49
#